data_AF-A0AAW7YY51-F1
#
_entry.id   AF-A0AAW7YY51-F1
#
_cell.length_a   1.000
_cell.length_b   1.000
_cell.length_c   1.000
_cell.angle_alpha   90.00
_cell.angle_beta   90.00
_cell.angle_gamma   90.00
#
_symmetry.space_group_name_H-M   'P 1'
#
loop_
_entity.id
_entity.type
_entity.pdbx_description
1 polymer ?
#
loop_
_entity_poly.entity_id
_entity_poly.type
_entity_poly.pdbx_seq_one_letter_code
_entity_poly.pdbx_strand_id
1 'polypeptide(L)'
;MDERRFRRGETRLEQAGLIRRRLSGNGRRFPERDKSGRVVNAYGIDLAPLLASYDDLVAMADWRAEQDRVARARRNSISARLSAA
;
A
#
# COMPACT_ATOMS: atom_id res chain seq x y z
N MET A 1 -15.53 -2.36 -11.60
CA MET A 1 -14.28 -3.09 -11.27
C MET A 1 -14.66 -4.49 -10.81
N ASP A 2 -14.01 -5.54 -11.32
CA ASP A 2 -14.28 -6.94 -10.96
C ASP A 2 -13.81 -7.26 -9.51
N GLU A 3 -14.59 -8.03 -8.77
CA GLU A 3 -14.28 -8.49 -7.41
C GLU A 3 -12.94 -9.23 -7.34
N ARG A 4 -12.58 -9.98 -8.40
CA ARG A 4 -11.27 -10.63 -8.48
C ARG A 4 -10.12 -9.63 -8.42
N ARG A 5 -10.29 -8.43 -8.99
CA ARG A 5 -9.27 -7.38 -8.96
C ARG A 5 -9.08 -6.83 -7.54
N PHE A 6 -10.17 -6.63 -6.81
CA PHE A 6 -10.12 -6.20 -5.41
C PHE A 6 -9.44 -7.23 -4.52
N ARG A 7 -9.83 -8.51 -4.61
CA ARG A 7 -9.20 -9.58 -3.81
C ARG A 7 -7.70 -9.70 -4.07
N ARG A 8 -7.26 -9.58 -5.34
CA ARG A 8 -5.83 -9.56 -5.67
C ARG A 8 -5.10 -8.36 -5.05
N GLY A 9 -5.72 -7.18 -5.06
CA GLY A 9 -5.16 -6.00 -4.40
C GLY A 9 -5.00 -6.20 -2.89
N GLU A 10 -6.04 -6.72 -2.24
CA GLU A 10 -6.02 -7.02 -0.80
C GLU A 10 -4.96 -8.04 -0.43
N THR A 11 -4.83 -9.14 -1.19
CA THR A 11 -3.77 -10.13 -0.95
C THR A 11 -2.38 -9.52 -1.06
N ARG A 12 -2.14 -8.63 -2.04
CA ARG A 12 -0.83 -7.97 -2.19
C ARG A 12 -0.53 -7.02 -1.03
N LEU A 13 -1.52 -6.28 -0.56
CA LEU A 13 -1.36 -5.39 0.59
C LEU A 13 -1.15 -6.16 1.89
N GLU A 14 -1.83 -7.29 2.05
CA GLU A 14 -1.66 -8.20 3.19
C GLU A 14 -0.26 -8.83 3.19
N GLN A 15 0.20 -9.32 2.03
CA GLN A 15 1.57 -9.83 1.86
C GLN A 15 2.65 -8.77 2.12
N ALA A 16 2.37 -7.51 1.81
CA ALA A 16 3.24 -6.38 2.11
C ALA A 16 3.17 -5.93 3.58
N GLY A 17 2.32 -6.54 4.41
CA GLY A 17 2.14 -6.16 5.81
C GLY A 17 1.37 -4.85 6.03
N LEU A 18 0.83 -4.26 4.96
CA LEU A 18 0.14 -2.97 5.02
C LEU A 18 -1.31 -3.08 5.49
N ILE A 19 -1.94 -4.24 5.33
CA ILE A 19 -3.27 -4.49 5.89
C ILE A 19 -3.29 -5.82 6.64
N ARG A 20 -4.23 -5.95 7.57
CA ARG A 20 -4.62 -7.24 8.14
C ARG A 20 -6.03 -7.58 7.68
N ARG A 21 -6.29 -8.84 7.34
CA ARG A 21 -7.64 -9.29 7.02
C ARG A 21 -8.18 -10.14 8.14
N ARG A 22 -9.40 -9.81 8.54
CA ARG A 22 -10.18 -10.63 9.45
C ARG A 22 -11.43 -11.10 8.74
N LEU A 23 -11.37 -12.31 8.21
CA LEU A 23 -12.48 -12.89 7.47
C LEU A 23 -13.52 -13.45 8.43
N SER A 24 -14.78 -13.17 8.17
CA SER A 24 -15.88 -13.92 8.79
C SER A 24 -16.04 -15.26 8.08
N GLY A 25 -16.71 -16.24 8.72
CA GLY A 25 -16.94 -17.56 8.14
C GLY A 25 -17.71 -17.55 6.80
N ASN A 26 -18.41 -16.47 6.46
CA ASN A 26 -19.12 -16.29 5.19
C ASN A 26 -18.47 -15.21 4.28
N GLY A 27 -17.27 -14.74 4.63
CA GLY A 27 -16.54 -13.72 3.85
C GLY A 27 -17.16 -12.32 3.87
N ARG A 28 -18.21 -12.08 4.65
CA ARG A 28 -18.85 -10.75 4.78
C ARG A 28 -18.05 -9.85 5.73
N ARG A 29 -18.13 -8.54 5.49
CA ARG A 29 -17.54 -7.51 6.34
C ARG A 29 -18.64 -6.90 7.20
N PHE A 30 -18.51 -6.99 8.52
CA PHE A 30 -19.48 -6.43 9.45
C PHE A 30 -18.85 -6.19 10.83
N PRO A 31 -19.27 -5.14 11.54
CA PRO A 31 -18.91 -4.95 12.93
C PRO A 31 -19.70 -5.92 13.82
N GLU A 32 -19.05 -6.46 14.84
CA GLU A 32 -19.67 -7.10 15.98
C GLU A 32 -19.90 -6.04 17.06
N ARG A 33 -21.13 -5.98 17.57
CA ARG A 33 -21.56 -4.96 18.53
C ARG A 33 -22.01 -5.60 19.83
N ASP A 34 -21.74 -4.95 20.95
CA ASP A 34 -22.27 -5.34 22.25
C ASP A 34 -23.75 -4.98 22.41
N LYS A 35 -24.35 -5.32 23.56
CA LYS A 35 -25.75 -5.02 23.87
C LYS A 35 -26.08 -3.52 23.90
N SER A 36 -25.09 -2.66 24.05
CA SER A 36 -25.24 -1.19 24.01
C SER A 36 -25.05 -0.61 22.61
N GLY A 37 -24.72 -1.45 21.63
CA GLY A 37 -24.47 -1.06 20.24
C GLY A 37 -23.04 -0.61 19.96
N ARG A 38 -22.11 -0.70 20.91
CA ARG A 38 -20.70 -0.34 20.69
C ARG A 38 -19.99 -1.42 19.87
N VAL A 39 -19.15 -1.01 18.91
CA VAL A 39 -18.34 -1.95 18.14
C VAL A 39 -17.26 -2.52 19.05
N VAL A 40 -17.31 -3.81 19.30
CA VAL A 40 -16.31 -4.55 20.09
C VAL A 40 -15.39 -5.39 19.20
N ASN A 41 -15.81 -5.61 17.95
CA ASN A 41 -15.04 -6.36 16.97
C ASN A 41 -15.44 -5.98 15.55
N ALA A 42 -14.62 -6.32 14.57
CA ALA A 42 -15.01 -6.21 13.17
C ALA A 42 -14.38 -7.30 12.31
N TYR A 43 -15.18 -7.87 11.42
CA TYR A 43 -14.71 -8.67 10.30
C TYR A 43 -14.56 -7.76 9.08
N GLY A 44 -13.41 -7.80 8.41
CA GLY A 44 -13.09 -6.94 7.29
C GLY A 44 -11.60 -6.73 7.10
N ILE A 45 -11.24 -5.51 6.69
CA ILE A 45 -9.86 -5.07 6.48
C ILE A 45 -9.51 -4.12 7.62
N ASP A 46 -8.39 -4.39 8.26
CA ASP A 46 -7.77 -3.50 9.22
C ASP A 46 -6.62 -2.74 8.55
N LEU A 47 -6.76 -1.41 8.56
CA LEU A 47 -5.84 -0.45 7.96
C LEU A 47 -4.83 0.13 8.96
N ALA A 48 -4.89 -0.26 10.24
CA ALA A 48 -3.96 0.23 11.25
C ALA A 48 -2.47 0.05 10.86
N PRO A 49 -2.03 -1.08 10.23
CA PRO A 49 -0.65 -1.21 9.79
C PRO A 49 -0.26 -0.19 8.72
N LEU A 50 -1.13 0.04 7.72
CA LEU A 50 -0.90 1.05 6.68
C LEU A 50 -0.74 2.45 7.26
N LEU A 51 -1.60 2.81 8.21
CA LEU A 51 -1.53 4.12 8.86
C LEU A 51 -0.27 4.25 9.71
N ALA A 52 0.12 3.18 10.42
CA ALA A 52 1.36 3.17 11.20
C ALA A 52 2.61 3.27 10.31
N SER A 53 2.58 2.75 9.09
CA SER A 53 3.67 2.83 8.11
C SER A 53 3.66 4.10 7.25
N TYR A 54 2.78 5.08 7.53
CA TYR A 54 2.60 6.26 6.68
C TYR A 54 3.91 7.03 6.47
N ASP A 55 4.61 7.38 7.55
CA ASP A 55 5.83 8.18 7.47
C ASP A 55 6.95 7.45 6.70
N ASP A 56 7.07 6.13 6.91
CA ASP A 56 8.04 5.30 6.19
C ASP A 56 7.74 5.27 4.69
N LEU A 57 6.46 5.13 4.32
CA LEU A 57 6.04 5.12 2.91
C LEU A 57 6.32 6.46 2.24
N VAL A 58 6.11 7.57 2.94
CA VAL A 58 6.45 8.92 2.45
C VAL A 58 7.96 9.04 2.25
N ALA A 59 8.76 8.65 3.24
CA ALA A 59 10.22 8.69 3.14
C ALA A 59 10.75 7.81 1.98
N MET A 60 10.17 6.62 1.79
CA MET A 60 10.50 5.75 0.66
C MET A 60 10.15 6.38 -0.69
N ALA A 61 9.00 7.07 -0.79
CA ALA A 61 8.59 7.76 -2.00
C ALA A 61 9.54 8.90 -2.35
N ASP A 62 9.92 9.71 -1.36
CA ASP A 62 10.86 10.82 -1.53
C ASP A 62 12.25 10.31 -1.94
N TRP A 63 12.74 9.27 -1.26
CA TRP A 63 14.00 8.63 -1.62
C TRP A 63 13.96 8.13 -3.07
N ARG A 64 12.86 7.48 -3.48
CA ARG A 64 12.74 6.95 -4.83
C ARG A 64 12.73 8.05 -5.89
N ALA A 65 12.03 9.16 -5.62
CA ALA A 65 11.98 10.30 -6.52
C ALA A 65 13.37 10.90 -6.75
N GLU A 66 14.19 11.00 -5.69
CA GLU A 66 15.56 11.49 -5.81
C GLU A 66 16.45 10.50 -6.58
N GLN A 67 16.33 9.20 -6.34
CA GLN A 67 17.06 8.20 -7.14
C GLN A 67 16.73 8.30 -8.64
N ASP A 68 15.44 8.47 -8.98
CA ASP A 68 15.00 8.60 -10.37
C ASP A 68 15.52 9.91 -10.99
N ARG A 69 15.62 11.01 -10.22
CA ARG A 69 16.25 12.27 -10.66
C ARG A 69 17.73 12.07 -10.95
N VAL A 70 18.48 11.46 -10.03
CA VAL A 70 19.92 11.18 -10.20
C VAL A 70 20.17 10.29 -11.41
N ALA A 71 19.39 9.22 -11.58
CA ALA A 71 19.49 8.32 -12.72
C ALA A 71 19.24 9.04 -14.05
N ARG A 72 18.23 9.93 -14.09
CA ARG A 72 17.93 10.75 -15.28
C ARG A 72 19.07 11.72 -15.61
N ALA A 73 19.61 12.42 -14.61
CA ALA A 73 20.74 13.33 -14.81
C ALA A 73 21.96 12.61 -15.38
N ARG A 74 22.29 11.43 -14.83
CA ARG A 74 23.38 10.58 -15.35
C ARG A 74 23.15 10.18 -16.80
N ARG A 75 21.96 9.65 -17.11
CA ARG A 75 21.59 9.27 -18.49
C ARG A 75 21.76 10.46 -19.44
N ASN A 76 21.26 11.63 -19.08
CA ASN A 76 21.36 12.82 -19.90
C ASN A 76 22.82 13.24 -20.14
N SER A 77 23.68 13.16 -19.11
CA SER A 77 25.10 13.49 -19.25
C SER A 77 25.83 12.56 -20.22
N ILE A 78 25.51 11.27 -20.21
CA ILE A 78 26.05 10.28 -21.15
C ILE A 78 25.56 10.58 -22.56
N SER A 79 24.25 10.80 -22.73
CA SER A 79 23.68 11.13 -24.04
C SER A 79 24.29 12.40 -24.64
N ALA A 80 24.49 13.45 -23.83
CA ALA A 80 25.09 14.70 -24.27
C ALA A 80 26.55 14.53 -24.73
N ARG A 81 27.34 13.70 -24.03
CA ARG A 81 28.72 13.38 -24.43
C ARG A 81 28.77 12.60 -25.75
N LEU A 82 27.87 11.65 -25.93
CA LEU A 82 27.79 10.86 -27.17
C LEU A 82 27.35 11.69 -28.37
N SER A 83 26.49 12.69 -28.19
CA SER A 83 26.06 13.58 -29.27
C SER A 83 27.08 14.67 -29.65
N ALA A 84 28.10 14.88 -28.81
CA ALA A 84 29.13 15.89 -29.00
C ALA A 84 30.44 15.33 -29.58
N ALA A 85 30.51 14.02 -29.83
CA ALA A 85 31.60 13.31 -30.49
C ALA A 85 31.20 12.95 -31.92
#